data_AF-A0A4Q5R6X9-F1
#
_entry.id   AF-A0A4Q5R6X9-F1
#
_cell.length_a   1.000
_cell.length_b   1.000
_cell.length_c   1.000
_cell.angle_alpha   90.00
_cell.angle_beta   90.00
_cell.angle_gamma   90.00
#
_symmetry.space_group_name_H-M   'P 1'
#
loop_
_entity.id
_entity.type
_entity.pdbx_description
1 polymer ?
#
loop_
_entity_poly.entity_id
_entity_poly.type
_entity_poly.pdbx_seq_one_letter_code
_entity_poly.pdbx_strand_id
1 'polypeptide(L)'
;MWRRFDGDDWDAYDTLPEPIRRRMQQHSYDPWAVNALMLWRSFRRKHASSSRAIVTLGRYLDECERLEREAFAAAHRRRYGTTLPHVAAGASVLRYDAAR
;
A
#
# COMPACT_ATOMS: atom_id res chain seq x y z
N MET A 1 6.88 -10.15 6.40
CA MET A 1 6.94 -8.68 6.57
C MET A 1 7.87 -8.12 5.51
N TRP A 2 7.55 -6.95 4.96
CA TRP A 2 8.29 -6.35 3.85
C TRP A 2 9.72 -5.98 4.25
N ARG A 3 10.68 -6.10 3.33
CA ARG A 3 12.04 -5.58 3.50
C ARG A 3 12.12 -4.22 2.80
N ARG A 4 12.55 -3.17 3.50
CA ARG A 4 12.82 -1.87 2.90
C ARG A 4 14.09 -1.97 2.05
N PHE A 5 14.00 -1.51 0.81
CA PHE A 5 15.16 -1.37 -0.06
C PHE A 5 15.78 0.02 0.12
N ASP A 6 17.11 0.08 0.04
CA ASP A 6 17.85 1.35 0.12
C ASP A 6 17.68 2.16 -1.17
N GLY A 7 17.64 3.48 -1.04
CA GLY A 7 17.52 4.42 -2.15
C GLY A 7 16.97 5.77 -1.72
N ASP A 8 16.86 6.69 -2.68
CA ASP A 8 16.20 7.98 -2.48
C ASP A 8 14.68 7.79 -2.65
N ASP A 9 13.94 7.87 -1.55
CA ASP A 9 12.48 7.73 -1.57
C ASP A 9 11.79 8.88 -2.30
N TRP A 10 12.34 10.09 -2.29
CA TRP A 10 11.72 11.23 -2.95
C TRP A 10 11.84 11.10 -4.47
N ASP A 11 13.04 10.81 -4.98
CA ASP A 11 13.26 10.55 -6.41
C ASP A 11 12.46 9.32 -6.89
N ALA A 12 12.42 8.26 -6.07
CA ALA A 12 11.66 7.07 -6.39
C ALA A 12 10.15 7.36 -6.48
N TYR A 13 9.64 8.18 -5.57
CA TYR A 13 8.25 8.60 -5.55
C TYR A 13 7.90 9.42 -6.79
N ASP A 14 8.74 10.39 -7.17
CA ASP A 14 8.50 11.24 -8.33
C ASP A 14 8.55 10.50 -9.67
N THR A 15 9.27 9.37 -9.71
CA THR A 15 9.32 8.49 -10.89
C THR A 15 8.05 7.64 -11.06
N LEU A 16 7.23 7.47 -10.02
CA LEU A 16 6.04 6.62 -10.08
C LEU A 16 4.91 7.26 -10.90
N PRO A 17 4.07 6.45 -11.59
CA PRO A 17 2.88 6.96 -12.23
C PRO A 17 1.93 7.65 -11.24
N GLU A 18 1.31 8.75 -11.67
CA GLU A 18 0.40 9.54 -10.83
C GLU A 18 -0.70 8.71 -10.11
N PRO A 19 -1.39 7.75 -10.76
CA PRO A 19 -2.37 6.93 -10.06
C PRO A 19 -1.79 6.11 -8.89
N ILE A 20 -0.52 5.70 -8.98
CA ILE A 20 0.17 4.96 -7.93
C ILE A 20 0.56 5.90 -6.80
N ARG A 21 1.13 7.07 -7.13
CA ARG A 21 1.47 8.11 -6.15
C ARG A 21 0.26 8.50 -5.29
N ARG A 22 -0.88 8.76 -5.93
CA ARG A 22 -2.15 9.05 -5.25
C ARG A 22 -2.58 7.87 -4.38
N ARG A 23 -2.48 6.64 -4.88
CA ARG A 23 -2.91 5.47 -4.13
C ARG A 23 -2.09 5.26 -2.86
N MET A 24 -0.77 5.47 -2.95
CA MET A 24 0.13 5.39 -1.79
C MET A 24 -0.22 6.43 -0.72
N GLN A 25 -0.56 7.67 -1.10
CA GLN A 25 -1.00 8.70 -0.14
C GLN A 25 -2.31 8.35 0.58
N GLN A 26 -3.12 7.47 -0.01
CA GLN A 26 -4.38 7.01 0.59
C GLN A 26 -4.19 5.79 1.49
N HIS A 27 -2.99 5.20 1.58
CA HIS A 27 -2.75 4.05 2.44
C HIS A 27 -2.52 4.49 3.90
N SER A 28 -3.00 3.66 4.81
CA SER A 28 -2.79 3.76 6.26
C SER A 28 -1.39 3.33 6.71
N TYR A 29 -0.62 2.73 5.80
CA TYR A 29 0.78 2.34 5.98
C TYR A 29 1.61 2.96 4.88
N ASP A 30 2.92 3.11 5.12
CA ASP A 30 3.87 3.54 4.10
C ASP A 30 4.39 2.33 3.31
N PRO A 31 4.08 2.20 2.01
CA PRO A 31 4.59 1.11 1.18
C PRO A 31 6.06 1.26 0.76
N TRP A 32 6.72 2.37 1.14
CA TRP A 32 8.07 2.79 0.75
C TRP A 32 8.23 3.01 -0.76
N ALA A 33 8.61 4.23 -1.15
CA ALA A 33 8.60 4.63 -2.55
C ALA A 33 9.60 3.83 -3.41
N VAL A 34 10.79 3.54 -2.87
CA VAL A 34 11.78 2.67 -3.55
C VAL A 34 11.20 1.28 -3.84
N ASN A 35 10.52 0.67 -2.87
CA ASN A 35 9.88 -0.64 -3.03
C ASN A 35 8.79 -0.61 -4.12
N ALA A 36 7.92 0.40 -4.06
CA ALA A 36 6.87 0.60 -5.05
C ALA A 36 7.45 0.79 -6.46
N LEU A 37 8.56 1.53 -6.61
CA LEU A 37 9.25 1.73 -7.88
C LEU A 37 9.84 0.43 -8.44
N MET A 38 10.45 -0.41 -7.59
CA MET A 38 10.95 -1.73 -8.01
C MET A 38 9.82 -2.63 -8.53
N LEU A 39 8.68 -2.64 -7.84
CA LEU A 39 7.49 -3.38 -8.25
C LEU A 39 6.92 -2.83 -9.56
N TRP A 40 6.84 -1.50 -9.69
CA TRP A 40 6.42 -0.84 -10.93
C TRP A 40 7.27 -1.28 -12.13
N ARG A 41 8.59 -1.22 -12.01
CA ARG A 41 9.53 -1.67 -13.06
C ARG A 41 9.33 -3.15 -13.40
N SER A 42 9.04 -3.99 -12.41
CA SER A 42 8.75 -5.41 -12.61
C SER A 42 7.43 -5.64 -13.35
N PHE A 43 6.34 -5.02 -12.90
CA PHE A 43 5.02 -5.15 -13.53
C PHE A 43 4.99 -4.57 -14.94
N ARG A 44 5.64 -3.43 -15.16
CA ARG A 44 5.76 -2.83 -16.50
C ARG A 44 6.46 -3.75 -17.50
N ARG A 45 7.45 -4.54 -17.06
CA ARG A 45 8.12 -5.53 -17.92
C ARG A 45 7.26 -6.77 -18.19
N LYS A 46 6.41 -7.17 -17.23
CA LYS A 46 5.58 -8.38 -17.31
C LYS A 46 4.28 -8.17 -18.09
N HIS A 47 3.74 -6.95 -18.09
CA HIS A 47 2.46 -6.65 -18.74
C HIS A 47 2.67 -5.94 -20.07
N ALA A 48 1.91 -6.35 -21.08
CA ALA A 48 1.93 -5.73 -22.42
C ALA A 48 1.43 -4.26 -22.45
N SER A 49 0.82 -3.77 -21.37
CA SER A 49 0.27 -2.42 -21.28
C SER A 49 0.58 -1.79 -19.91
N SER A 50 1.06 -0.55 -19.94
CA SER A 50 1.28 0.27 -18.74
C SER A 50 0.00 0.43 -17.90
N SER A 51 -1.17 0.53 -18.53
CA SER A 51 -2.45 0.65 -17.80
C SER A 51 -2.77 -0.60 -16.99
N ARG A 52 -2.54 -1.80 -17.56
CA ARG A 52 -2.70 -3.06 -16.82
C ARG A 52 -1.70 -3.19 -15.68
N ALA A 53 -0.45 -2.78 -15.91
CA ALA A 53 0.57 -2.77 -14.87
C ALA A 53 0.20 -1.85 -13.70
N ILE A 54 -0.35 -0.66 -13.98
CA ILE A 54 -0.82 0.29 -12.95
C ILE A 54 -1.95 -0.34 -12.12
N VAL A 55 -2.96 -0.92 -12.76
CA VAL A 55 -4.09 -1.56 -12.05
C VAL A 55 -3.59 -2.72 -11.17
N THR A 56 -2.73 -3.59 -11.72
CA THR A 56 -2.16 -4.71 -10.96
C THR A 56 -1.32 -4.22 -9.77
N LEU A 57 -0.48 -3.21 -9.96
CA LEU A 57 0.31 -2.63 -8.87
C LEU A 57 -0.58 -2.01 -7.80
N GLY A 58 -1.62 -1.26 -8.17
CA GLY A 58 -2.57 -0.69 -7.22
C GLY A 58 -3.24 -1.78 -6.36
N ARG A 59 -3.75 -2.84 -6.99
CA ARG A 59 -4.34 -4.00 -6.29
C ARG A 59 -3.34 -4.69 -5.37
N TYR A 60 -2.09 -4.81 -5.81
CA TYR A 60 -1.04 -5.41 -4.99
C TYR A 60 -0.75 -4.58 -3.73
N LEU A 61 -0.64 -3.25 -3.86
CA LEU A 61 -0.43 -2.36 -2.73
C LEU A 61 -1.62 -2.38 -1.74
N ASP A 62 -2.85 -2.49 -2.26
CA ASP A 62 -4.06 -2.64 -1.44
C ASP A 62 -4.07 -3.95 -0.65
N GLU A 63 -3.67 -5.05 -1.28
CA GLU A 63 -3.56 -6.33 -0.60
C GLU A 63 -2.50 -6.28 0.51
N CYS A 64 -1.41 -5.58 0.27
CA CYS A 64 -0.35 -5.45 1.27
C CYS A 64 -0.78 -4.57 2.44
N GLU A 65 -1.58 -3.53 2.19
CA GLU A 65 -2.23 -2.78 3.27
C GLU A 65 -3.08 -3.69 4.15
N ARG A 66 -3.91 -4.52 3.52
CA ARG A 66 -4.83 -5.41 4.23
C ARG A 66 -4.04 -6.36 5.13
N LEU A 67 -2.99 -6.97 4.60
CA LEU A 67 -2.12 -7.89 5.33
C LEU A 67 -1.40 -7.21 6.50
N GLU A 68 -0.86 -6.01 6.31
CA GLU A 68 -0.18 -5.27 7.38
C GLU A 68 -1.17 -4.85 8.48
N ARG A 69 -2.39 -4.40 8.12
CA ARG A 69 -3.45 -4.08 9.08
C ARG A 69 -3.89 -5.30 9.89
N GLU A 70 -4.04 -6.45 9.25
CA GLU A 70 -4.38 -7.72 9.92
C GLU A 70 -3.27 -8.18 10.86
N ALA A 71 -2.01 -8.10 10.42
CA ALA A 71 -0.85 -8.43 11.24
C ALA A 71 -0.78 -7.52 12.48
N PHE A 72 -1.00 -6.22 12.30
CA PHE A 72 -1.04 -5.25 13.39
C PHE A 72 -2.20 -5.52 14.37
N ALA A 73 -3.41 -5.76 13.86
CA ALA A 73 -4.57 -6.07 14.70
C ALA A 73 -4.38 -7.35 15.51
N ALA A 74 -3.80 -8.39 14.90
CA ALA A 74 -3.46 -9.63 15.58
C ALA A 74 -2.39 -9.41 16.67
N ALA A 75 -1.35 -8.64 16.38
CA ALA A 75 -0.32 -8.30 17.35
C ALA A 75 -0.87 -7.49 18.53
N HIS A 76 -1.73 -6.50 18.26
CA HIS A 76 -2.40 -5.72 19.30
C HIS A 76 -3.25 -6.61 20.20
N ARG A 77 -4.09 -7.47 19.63
CA ARG A 77 -4.92 -8.40 20.40
C ARG A 77 -4.09 -9.34 21.27
N ARG A 78 -2.99 -9.89 20.74
CA ARG A 78 -2.07 -10.73 21.52
C ARG A 78 -1.44 -9.98 22.70
N ARG A 79 -1.08 -8.70 22.50
CA ARG A 79 -0.39 -7.90 23.52
C ARG A 79 -1.32 -7.35 24.60
N TYR A 80 -2.54 -6.94 24.23
CA TYR A 80 -3.44 -6.18 25.11
C TYR A 80 -4.76 -6.90 25.41
N GLY A 81 -4.99 -8.09 24.84
CA GLY A 81 -6.21 -8.87 25.05
C GLY A 81 -7.47 -8.28 24.39
N THR A 82 -7.36 -7.15 23.69
CA THR A 82 -8.50 -6.42 23.12
C THR A 82 -8.32 -6.17 21.62
N THR A 83 -9.44 -6.07 20.91
CA THR A 83 -9.46 -5.67 19.51
C THR A 83 -9.24 -4.17 19.40
N LEU A 84 -8.58 -3.72 18.33
CA LEU A 84 -8.42 -2.29 18.04
C LEU A 84 -9.80 -1.61 17.94
N PRO A 85 -10.02 -0.45 18.59
CA PRO A 85 -11.34 0.20 18.60
C PRO A 85 -11.92 0.48 17.21
N HIS A 86 -11.09 0.91 16.26
CA HIS A 86 -11.53 1.17 14.88
C HIS A 86 -11.89 -0.11 14.12
N VAL A 87 -11.25 -1.25 14.43
CA VAL A 87 -11.64 -2.56 13.88
C VAL A 87 -12.97 -3.01 14.49
N ALA A 88 -13.14 -2.86 15.81
CA ALA A 88 -14.38 -3.20 16.50
C ALA A 88 -15.56 -2.33 16.01
N ALA A 89 -15.31 -1.06 15.67
CA ALA A 89 -16.29 -0.15 15.09
C ALA A 89 -16.58 -0.38 13.60
N GLY A 90 -15.89 -1.31 12.93
CA GLY A 90 -16.05 -1.54 11.49
C GLY A 90 -15.56 -0.37 10.61
N ALA A 91 -14.65 0.47 11.13
CA ALA A 91 -14.14 1.62 10.40
C ALA A 91 -13.28 1.18 9.20
N SER A 92 -13.40 1.92 8.09
CA SER A 92 -12.61 1.75 6.88
C SER A 92 -11.49 2.79 6.79
N VAL A 93 -10.48 2.50 5.96
CA VAL A 93 -9.41 3.47 5.66
C VAL A 93 -10.02 4.60 4.83
N LEU A 94 -9.80 5.84 5.26
CA LEU A 94 -10.25 7.01 4.53
C LEU A 94 -9.59 7.07 3.16
N ARG A 95 -10.39 7.14 2.09
CA ARG A 95 -9.91 7.33 0.71
C ARG A 95 -10.49 8.63 0.18
N TYR A 96 -9.70 9.40 -0.58
CA TYR A 96 -10.18 10.64 -1.21
C TYR A 96 -11.33 10.41 -2.20
N ASP A 97 -11.50 9.19 -2.70
CA ASP A 97 -12.55 8.84 -3.65
C ASP A 97 -13.83 8.29 -2.97
N ALA A 98 -13.83 8.10 -1.65
CA ALA A 98 -14.97 7.52 -0.91
C ALA A 98 -16.11 8.52 -0.62
N ALA A 99 -15.98 9.77 -1.06
CA ALA A 99 -16.98 10.83 -0.89
C ALA A 99 -17.86 11.04 -2.13
N ARG A 100 -18.05 10.00 -2.97
CA ARG A 100 -18.84 10.08 -4.20
C ARG A 100 -20.02 9.12 -4.20
#